data_AF-X1EK16-F1
#
_entry.id   AF-X1EK16-F1
#
_cell.length_a   1.000
_cell.length_b   1.000
_cell.length_c   1.000
_cell.angle_alpha   90.00
_cell.angle_beta   90.00
_cell.angle_gamma   90.00
#
_symmetry.space_group_name_H-M   'P 1'
#
loop_
_entity.id
_entity.type
_entity.pdbx_description
1 polymer ?
#
loop_
_entity_poly.entity_id
_entity_poly.type
_entity_poly.pdbx_seq_one_letter_code
_entity_poly.pdbx_strand_id
1 'polypeptide(L)'
;DFKIKDANTETADILYFVGCTSALTTEIESVAINTAKVLNKLNVDFSILGEHEVCCGSVGLRTGDHKAFDSVAQKNYELFKKSGVKTIVTSCAGCYRTLKIDYTDLLKDLEIEVLHTVEFLNKIITE
;
A
#
# COMPACT_ATOMS: atom_id res chain seq x y z
N ASP A 1 -14.14 -5.67 -13.90
CA ASP A 1 -15.51 -5.12 -14.07
C ASP A 1 -15.79 -3.85 -13.26
N PHE A 2 -14.79 -3.21 -12.65
CA PHE A 2 -14.95 -1.91 -11.98
C PHE A 2 -13.73 -1.03 -12.23
N LYS A 3 -13.94 0.29 -12.20
CA LYS A 3 -12.86 1.28 -12.38
C LYS A 3 -12.14 1.45 -11.03
N ILE A 4 -10.82 1.37 -11.05
CA ILE A 4 -9.96 1.69 -9.91
C ILE A 4 -9.34 3.06 -10.16
N LYS A 5 -9.31 3.92 -9.13
CA LYS A 5 -8.67 5.23 -9.22
C LYS A 5 -7.16 5.10 -9.29
N ASP A 6 -6.52 5.90 -10.14
CA ASP A 6 -5.06 6.02 -10.17
C ASP A 6 -4.61 7.10 -9.18
N ALA A 7 -3.86 6.70 -8.15
CA ALA A 7 -3.38 7.59 -7.09
C ALA A 7 -2.46 8.72 -7.59
N ASN A 8 -1.99 8.65 -8.84
CA ASN A 8 -1.13 9.67 -9.45
C ASN A 8 -1.92 10.82 -10.09
N THR A 9 -3.20 10.62 -10.37
CA THR A 9 -4.06 11.56 -11.11
C THR A 9 -5.43 11.79 -10.47
N GLU A 10 -5.91 10.86 -9.66
CA GLU A 10 -7.18 10.88 -8.96
C GLU A 10 -6.96 10.79 -7.44
N THR A 11 -7.84 11.45 -6.67
CA THR A 11 -7.79 11.46 -5.20
C THR A 11 -8.70 10.40 -4.60
N ALA A 12 -8.23 9.74 -3.54
CA ALA A 12 -8.99 8.82 -2.69
C ALA A 12 -8.47 8.90 -1.25
N ASP A 13 -9.30 8.62 -0.25
CA ASP A 13 -8.85 8.61 1.15
C ASP A 13 -7.92 7.42 1.45
N ILE A 14 -8.10 6.31 0.72
CA ILE A 14 -7.36 5.06 0.92
C ILE A 14 -6.49 4.73 -0.30
N LEU A 15 -5.23 4.37 -0.04
CA LEU A 15 -4.37 3.69 -1.00
C LEU A 15 -4.35 2.19 -0.71
N TYR A 16 -4.73 1.37 -1.69
CA TYR A 16 -4.38 -0.04 -1.65
C TYR A 16 -2.97 -0.25 -2.21
N PHE A 17 -2.01 -0.49 -1.32
CA PHE A 17 -0.62 -0.80 -1.67
C PHE A 17 -0.50 -2.28 -2.02
N VAL A 18 -0.41 -2.56 -3.31
CA VAL A 18 -0.51 -3.92 -3.88
C VAL A 18 0.68 -4.77 -3.49
N GLY A 19 1.88 -4.17 -3.44
CA GLY A 19 3.15 -4.84 -3.22
C GLY A 19 3.68 -5.56 -4.46
N CYS A 20 5.00 -5.76 -4.50
CA CYS A 20 5.66 -6.32 -5.67
C CYS A 20 5.35 -7.79 -5.93
N THR A 21 5.21 -8.63 -4.89
CA THR A 21 5.03 -10.08 -5.10
C THR A 21 3.67 -10.38 -5.71
N SER A 22 2.59 -9.81 -5.17
CA SER A 22 1.24 -9.95 -5.72
C SER A 22 1.08 -9.28 -7.09
N ALA A 23 1.86 -8.24 -7.39
CA ALA A 23 1.82 -7.61 -8.71
C ALA A 23 2.61 -8.39 -9.79
N LEU A 24 3.66 -9.13 -9.42
CA LEU A 24 4.61 -9.71 -10.38
C LEU A 24 4.62 -11.25 -10.41
N THR A 25 3.89 -11.91 -9.51
CA THR A 25 3.83 -13.38 -9.43
C THR A 25 2.42 -13.86 -9.77
N THR A 26 2.26 -14.41 -10.96
CA THR A 26 0.97 -14.82 -11.54
C THR A 26 0.20 -15.79 -10.62
N GLU A 27 0.89 -16.67 -9.91
CA GLU A 27 0.27 -17.64 -9.00
C GLU A 27 -0.46 -17.00 -7.83
N ILE A 28 -0.10 -15.76 -7.46
CA ILE A 28 -0.67 -15.05 -6.30
C ILE A 28 -1.29 -13.69 -6.64
N GLU A 29 -1.35 -13.30 -7.92
CA GLU A 29 -1.99 -12.06 -8.37
C GLU A 29 -3.47 -11.98 -7.97
N SER A 30 -4.09 -13.15 -7.82
CA SER A 30 -5.46 -13.29 -7.32
C SER A 30 -5.68 -12.63 -5.96
N VAL A 31 -4.66 -12.53 -5.11
CA VAL A 31 -4.75 -11.85 -3.81
C VAL A 31 -5.03 -10.37 -4.01
N ALA A 32 -4.31 -9.70 -4.91
CA ALA A 32 -4.52 -8.29 -5.22
C ALA A 32 -5.89 -8.04 -5.85
N ILE A 33 -6.23 -8.86 -6.84
CA ILE A 33 -7.50 -8.76 -7.56
C ILE A 33 -8.69 -8.97 -6.61
N ASN A 34 -8.64 -9.99 -5.76
CA ASN A 34 -9.72 -10.29 -4.82
C ASN A 34 -9.80 -9.25 -3.70
N THR A 35 -8.68 -8.72 -3.23
CA THR A 35 -8.69 -7.59 -2.27
C THR A 35 -9.37 -6.38 -2.88
N ALA A 36 -9.01 -5.98 -4.10
CA ALA A 36 -9.65 -4.86 -4.80
C ALA A 36 -11.16 -5.11 -5.02
N LYS A 37 -11.56 -6.34 -5.37
CA LYS A 37 -12.98 -6.72 -5.50
C LYS A 37 -13.73 -6.55 -4.19
N VAL A 38 -13.14 -6.97 -3.07
CA VAL A 38 -13.75 -6.81 -1.73
C VAL A 38 -13.90 -5.33 -1.39
N LEU A 39 -12.84 -4.53 -1.55
CA LEU A 39 -12.89 -3.07 -1.29
C LEU A 39 -13.97 -2.39 -2.14
N ASN A 40 -14.04 -2.71 -3.44
CA ASN A 40 -15.07 -2.19 -4.33
C ASN A 40 -16.48 -2.63 -3.92
N LYS A 41 -16.66 -3.90 -3.50
CA LYS A 41 -17.96 -4.41 -3.05
C LYS A 41 -18.46 -3.72 -1.77
N LEU A 42 -17.52 -3.27 -0.93
CA LEU A 42 -17.79 -2.49 0.27
C LEU A 42 -17.96 -0.98 0.00
N ASN A 43 -17.91 -0.55 -1.28
CA ASN A 43 -17.93 0.85 -1.70
C ASN A 43 -16.86 1.71 -1.02
N VAL A 44 -15.70 1.11 -0.72
CA VAL A 44 -14.54 1.84 -0.21
C VAL A 44 -14.00 2.75 -1.32
N ASP A 45 -13.77 4.02 -1.03
CA ASP A 45 -13.11 4.92 -1.95
C ASP A 45 -11.59 4.72 -1.88
N PHE A 46 -11.05 3.92 -2.81
CA PHE A 46 -9.62 3.60 -2.85
C PHE A 46 -8.99 3.85 -4.21
N SER A 47 -7.69 4.12 -4.17
CA SER A 47 -6.81 4.19 -5.34
C SER A 47 -5.68 3.17 -5.26
N ILE A 48 -4.99 2.97 -6.38
CA ILE A 48 -3.73 2.20 -6.46
C ILE A 48 -2.67 3.04 -7.17
N LEU A 49 -1.40 2.72 -6.96
CA LEU A 49 -0.28 3.38 -7.66
C LEU A 49 -0.02 2.83 -9.07
N GLY A 50 -0.61 1.68 -9.41
CA GLY A 50 -0.48 1.05 -10.73
C GLY A 50 0.99 0.76 -11.09
N GLU A 51 1.38 1.12 -12.31
CA GLU A 51 2.75 0.94 -12.82
C GLU A 51 3.80 1.79 -12.08
N HIS A 52 3.37 2.80 -11.33
CA HIS A 52 4.25 3.65 -10.53
C HIS A 52 4.56 3.06 -9.14
N GLU A 53 3.87 1.99 -8.74
CA GLU A 53 4.14 1.36 -7.45
C GLU A 53 5.54 0.73 -7.44
N VAL A 54 6.33 1.05 -6.41
CA VAL A 54 7.62 0.40 -6.15
C VAL A 54 7.52 -0.48 -4.92
N CYS A 55 8.44 -1.46 -4.82
CA CYS A 55 8.51 -2.36 -3.66
C CYS A 55 8.56 -1.59 -2.32
N CYS A 56 8.15 -2.21 -1.22
CA CYS A 56 8.30 -1.65 0.12
C CYS A 56 9.76 -1.62 0.63
N GLY A 57 10.72 -2.22 -0.10
CA GLY A 57 12.13 -2.26 0.28
C GLY A 57 12.49 -3.28 1.37
N SER A 58 11.52 -4.07 1.85
CA SER A 58 11.71 -5.01 2.97
C SER A 58 12.91 -5.95 2.82
N VAL A 59 13.10 -6.53 1.63
CA VAL A 59 14.21 -7.46 1.36
C VAL A 59 15.56 -6.76 1.54
N GLY A 60 15.74 -5.59 0.91
CA GLY A 60 16.99 -4.83 1.01
C GLY A 60 17.33 -4.49 2.45
N LEU A 61 16.36 -4.02 3.22
CA LEU A 61 16.55 -3.73 4.65
C LEU A 61 16.97 -4.98 5.44
N ARG A 62 16.29 -6.11 5.25
CA ARG A 62 16.55 -7.33 6.02
C ARG A 62 17.85 -8.03 5.62
N THR A 63 18.33 -7.81 4.39
CA THR A 63 19.64 -8.32 3.93
C THR A 63 20.80 -7.35 4.21
N GLY A 64 20.53 -6.18 4.81
CA GLY A 64 21.55 -5.18 5.15
C GLY A 64 21.90 -4.17 4.06
N ASP A 65 21.17 -4.14 2.94
CA ASP A 65 21.31 -3.13 1.90
C ASP A 65 20.48 -1.88 2.25
N HIS A 66 20.98 -1.13 3.24
CA HIS A 66 20.35 0.09 3.72
C HIS A 66 20.26 1.18 2.64
N LYS A 67 21.22 1.25 1.73
CA LYS A 67 21.20 2.26 0.65
C LYS A 67 20.06 2.01 -0.33
N ALA A 68 19.84 0.75 -0.72
CA ALA A 68 18.71 0.39 -1.56
C ALA A 68 17.38 0.64 -0.83
N PHE A 69 17.31 0.30 0.46
CA PHE A 69 16.14 0.59 1.29
C PHE A 69 15.81 2.09 1.33
N ASP A 70 16.78 2.94 1.69
CA ASP A 70 16.57 4.39 1.80
C ASP A 70 16.12 5.00 0.47
N SER A 71 16.69 4.54 -0.65
CA SER A 71 16.30 4.99 -1.99
C SER A 71 14.84 4.65 -2.31
N VAL A 72 14.41 3.44 -1.96
CA VAL A 72 13.04 2.97 -2.17
C VAL A 72 12.07 3.66 -1.20
N ALA A 73 12.46 3.87 0.05
CA ALA A 73 11.70 4.57 1.06
C ALA A 73 11.41 6.01 0.65
N GLN A 74 12.41 6.74 0.16
CA GLN A 74 12.20 8.10 -0.33
C GLN A 74 11.25 8.14 -1.53
N LYS A 75 11.36 7.21 -2.48
CA LYS A 75 10.44 7.15 -3.63
C LYS A 75 8.99 6.90 -3.20
N ASN A 76 8.78 5.96 -2.29
CA ASN A 76 7.46 5.70 -1.73
C ASN A 76 6.92 6.92 -0.97
N TYR A 77 7.74 7.61 -0.19
CA TYR A 77 7.35 8.85 0.49
C TYR A 77 6.84 9.91 -0.50
N GLU A 78 7.55 10.17 -1.60
CA GLU A 78 7.11 11.13 -2.61
C GLU A 78 5.79 10.72 -3.29
N LEU A 79 5.61 9.43 -3.57
CA LEU A 79 4.37 8.90 -4.14
C LEU A 79 3.19 9.07 -3.17
N PHE A 80 3.37 8.75 -1.88
CA PHE A 80 2.33 8.89 -0.86
C PHE A 80 1.98 10.35 -0.61
N LYS A 81 3.00 11.22 -0.57
CA LYS A 81 2.82 12.67 -0.44
C LYS A 81 2.03 13.24 -1.61
N LYS A 82 2.35 12.83 -2.84
CA LYS A 82 1.66 13.29 -4.05
C LYS A 82 0.21 12.80 -4.10
N SER A 83 -0.07 11.57 -3.67
CA SER A 83 -1.42 11.01 -3.71
C SER A 83 -2.36 11.63 -2.68
N GLY A 84 -1.84 12.19 -1.58
CA GLY A 84 -2.63 12.85 -0.54
C GLY A 84 -3.54 11.89 0.25
N VAL A 85 -3.22 10.59 0.22
CA VAL A 85 -3.98 9.53 0.90
C VAL A 85 -3.77 9.60 2.40
N LYS A 86 -4.75 9.17 3.18
CA LYS A 86 -4.70 9.20 4.66
C LYS A 86 -4.48 7.82 5.25
N THR A 87 -4.87 6.78 4.53
CA THR A 87 -4.71 5.40 4.98
C THR A 87 -4.11 4.56 3.86
N ILE A 88 -3.06 3.82 4.19
CA ILE A 88 -2.50 2.78 3.33
C ILE A 88 -2.99 1.43 3.84
N VAL A 89 -3.62 0.67 2.94
CA VAL A 89 -4.05 -0.71 3.19
C VAL A 89 -3.17 -1.65 2.37
N THR A 90 -2.70 -2.74 2.97
CA THR A 90 -1.95 -3.77 2.25
C THR A 90 -2.32 -5.18 2.71
N SER A 91 -2.32 -6.13 1.77
CA SER A 91 -2.56 -7.56 2.03
C SER A 91 -1.29 -8.35 2.31
N CYS A 92 -0.12 -7.71 2.25
CA CYS A 92 1.17 -8.35 2.47
C CYS A 92 1.70 -8.02 3.86
N ALA A 93 1.92 -9.03 4.71
CA ALA A 93 2.49 -8.85 6.05
C ALA A 93 3.88 -8.20 6.03
N GLY A 94 4.70 -8.49 5.01
CA GLY A 94 6.01 -7.87 4.81
C GLY A 94 5.92 -6.38 4.50
N CYS A 95 5.03 -6.00 3.57
CA CYS A 95 4.76 -4.59 3.27
C CYS A 95 4.18 -3.88 4.50
N TYR A 96 3.23 -4.50 5.18
CA TYR A 96 2.62 -3.97 6.39
C TYR A 96 3.66 -3.64 7.47
N ARG A 97 4.53 -4.60 7.82
CA ARG A 97 5.58 -4.38 8.82
C ARG A 97 6.52 -3.26 8.39
N THR A 98 6.93 -3.26 7.12
CA THR A 98 7.92 -2.31 6.61
C THR A 98 7.36 -0.89 6.58
N LEU A 99 6.16 -0.71 6.04
CA LEU A 99 5.48 0.59 6.03
C LEU A 99 5.13 1.06 7.45
N LYS A 100 4.59 0.19 8.31
CA LYS A 100 4.13 0.62 9.63
C LYS A 100 5.27 0.90 10.61
N ILE A 101 6.33 0.09 10.59
CA ILE A 101 7.41 0.12 11.59
C ILE A 101 8.70 0.72 11.03
N ASP A 102 9.11 0.31 9.83
CA ASP A 102 10.39 0.75 9.28
C ASP A 102 10.25 2.13 8.58
N TYR A 103 9.04 2.54 8.15
CA TYR A 103 8.75 3.88 7.58
C TYR A 103 8.09 4.84 8.60
N THR A 104 8.07 4.51 9.89
CA THR A 104 7.27 5.26 10.89
C THR A 104 7.46 6.78 10.84
N ASP A 105 8.69 7.26 10.72
CA ASP A 105 8.95 8.72 10.72
C ASP A 105 8.50 9.39 9.42
N LEU A 106 8.65 8.71 8.28
CA LEU A 106 8.16 9.18 6.98
C LEU A 106 6.63 9.29 6.96
N LEU A 107 5.94 8.31 7.55
CA LEU A 107 4.48 8.30 7.56
C LEU A 107 3.89 9.24 8.62
N LYS A 108 4.59 9.48 9.74
CA LYS A 108 4.21 10.52 10.70
C LYS A 108 4.23 11.91 10.08
N ASP A 109 5.23 12.22 9.26
CA ASP A 109 5.33 13.49 8.53
C ASP A 109 4.13 13.72 7.58
N LEU A 110 3.58 12.63 7.02
CA LEU A 110 2.42 12.68 6.13
C LEU A 110 1.08 12.43 6.84
N GLU A 111 1.09 12.17 8.15
CA GLU A 111 -0.09 11.77 8.94
C GLU A 111 -0.84 10.55 8.38
N ILE A 112 -0.11 9.57 7.85
CA ILE A 112 -0.68 8.37 7.19
C ILE A 112 -0.78 7.20 8.17
N GLU A 113 -1.97 6.59 8.25
CA GLU A 113 -2.18 5.31 8.95
C GLU A 113 -1.89 4.12 8.03
N VAL A 114 -1.27 3.05 8.58
CA VAL A 114 -1.06 1.78 7.86
C VAL A 114 -1.86 0.66 8.51
N LEU A 115 -2.71 0.03 7.70
CA LEU A 115 -3.53 -1.11 8.09
C LEU A 115 -3.24 -2.32 7.21
N HIS A 116 -3.17 -3.49 7.84
CA HIS A 116 -3.30 -4.73 7.09
C HIS A 116 -4.77 -4.91 6.66
N THR A 117 -5.04 -5.58 5.54
CA THR A 117 -6.42 -5.82 5.07
C THR A 117 -7.33 -6.42 6.15
N VAL A 118 -6.79 -7.31 6.98
CA VAL A 118 -7.53 -7.91 8.11
C VAL A 118 -7.90 -6.86 9.16
N GLU A 119 -7.01 -5.93 9.50
CA GLU A 119 -7.31 -4.85 10.46
C GLU A 119 -8.35 -3.89 9.87
N PHE A 120 -8.18 -3.53 8.60
CA PHE A 120 -9.10 -2.65 7.89
C PHE A 120 -10.52 -3.23 7.81
N LEU A 121 -10.65 -4.50 7.42
CA LEU A 121 -11.94 -5.19 7.39
C LEU A 121 -12.55 -5.33 8.79
N ASN A 122 -11.75 -5.65 9.80
CA ASN A 122 -12.23 -5.72 11.17
C ASN A 122 -12.82 -4.36 11.62
N LYS A 123 -12.13 -3.25 11.32
CA LYS A 123 -12.60 -1.89 11.62
C LYS A 123 -13.96 -1.62 10.99
N ILE A 124 -14.10 -1.91 9.69
CA ILE A 124 -15.38 -1.74 8.96
C ILE A 124 -16.51 -2.59 9.56
N ILE A 125 -16.22 -3.82 10.00
CA ILE A 125 -17.25 -4.74 10.52
C ILE A 125 -17.72 -4.34 11.93
N THR A 126 -16.85 -3.72 12.73
CA THR A 126 -17.15 -3.35 14.12
C THR A 126 -17.72 -1.95 14.31
N GLU A 127 -17.67 -1.11 13.27
CA GLU A 127 -18.32 0.21 13.22
C GLU A 127 -19.81 0.09 12.86
#